data_AF-A0A3D6DXW3-F1
#
_entry.id   AF-A0A3D6DXW3-F1
#
_cell.length_a   1.000
_cell.length_b   1.000
_cell.length_c   1.000
_cell.angle_alpha   90.00
_cell.angle_beta   90.00
_cell.angle_gamma   90.00
#
_symmetry.space_group_name_H-M   'P 1'
#
loop_
_entity.id
_entity.type
_entity.pdbx_description
1 polymer ?
#
loop_
_entity_poly.entity_id
_entity_poly.type
_entity_poly.pdbx_seq_one_letter_code
_entity_poly.pdbx_strand_id
1 'polypeptide(L)' 'TASVSRTLTVRDVQLFATVSGDVNPTHLDLELVKQLGGNELSAHSMWLGAQISGLLGNRLPGPGTVYAGQD' A
#
# COMPACT_ATOMS: atom_id res chain seq x y z
N THR A 1 8.21 -14.95 -16.39
CA THR A 1 7.60 -14.53 -15.11
C THR A 1 8.03 -13.11 -14.81
N ALA A 2 7.29 -12.36 -13.99
CA ALA A 2 7.65 -11.00 -13.57
C ALA A 2 7.59 -10.88 -12.05
N SER A 3 8.39 -9.99 -11.48
CA SER A 3 8.42 -9.71 -10.05
C SER A 3 8.71 -8.23 -9.77
N VAL A 4 8.34 -7.79 -8.57
CA VAL A 4 8.66 -6.48 -8.01
C VAL A 4 9.03 -6.66 -6.54
N SER A 5 10.07 -5.96 -6.10
CA SER A 5 10.45 -5.85 -4.69
C SER A 5 10.50 -4.38 -4.33
N ARG A 6 9.84 -4.00 -3.24
CA ARG A 6 9.85 -2.65 -2.70
C ARG A 6 9.90 -2.70 -1.18
N THR A 7 10.71 -1.85 -0.58
CA THR A 7 10.66 -1.56 0.84
C THR A 7 9.57 -0.52 1.07
N LEU A 8 8.59 -0.86 1.91
CA LEU A 8 7.59 0.10 2.34
C LEU A 8 8.24 1.10 3.31
N THR A 9 8.03 2.39 3.06
CA THR A 9 8.52 3.47 3.92
C THR A 9 7.36 4.26 4.51
N VAL A 10 7.62 5.03 5.57
CA VAL A 10 6.64 5.97 6.14
C VAL A 10 6.10 6.94 5.08
N ARG A 11 6.95 7.36 4.14
CA ARG A 11 6.53 8.24 3.04
C ARG A 11 5.51 7.57 2.14
N ASP A 12 5.68 6.29 1.83
CA ASP A 12 4.71 5.54 1.02
C ASP A 12 3.35 5.46 1.71
N VAL A 13 3.34 5.24 3.03
CA VAL A 13 2.11 5.21 3.85
C VAL A 13 1.42 6.57 3.84
N GLN A 14 2.17 7.66 4.02
CA GLN A 14 1.62 9.02 3.98
C GLN A 14 1.05 9.38 2.59
N LEU A 15 1.78 9.03 1.53
CA LEU A 15 1.32 9.26 0.16
C LEU A 15 0.07 8.43 -0.13
N PHE A 16 0.04 7.16 0.28
CA PHE A 16 -1.12 6.29 0.07
C PHE A 16 -2.35 6.83 0.81
N ALA A 17 -2.21 7.21 2.09
CA ALA A 17 -3.29 7.85 2.86
C ALA A 17 -3.82 9.11 2.16
N THR A 18 -2.93 9.93 1.60
CA THR A 18 -3.30 11.17 0.90
C THR A 18 -4.14 10.88 -0.34
N VAL A 19 -3.78 9.86 -1.14
CA VAL A 19 -4.49 9.56 -2.39
C VAL A 19 -5.73 8.69 -2.20
N SER A 20 -5.74 7.81 -1.19
CA SER A 20 -6.86 6.91 -0.91
C SER A 20 -7.94 7.55 -0.04
N GLY A 21 -7.58 8.58 0.74
CA GLY A 21 -8.43 9.14 1.80
C GLY A 21 -8.46 8.27 3.07
N ASP A 22 -7.78 7.13 3.09
CA ASP A 22 -7.64 6.30 4.28
C ASP A 22 -6.59 6.89 5.23
N VAL A 23 -7.06 7.85 6.02
CA VAL A 23 -6.29 8.55 7.05
C VAL A 23 -6.47 7.93 8.43
N ASN A 24 -6.77 6.62 8.51
CA ASN A 24 -6.89 5.93 9.79
C ASN A 24 -5.60 6.16 10.62
N PRO A 25 -5.72 6.69 11.84
CA PRO A 25 -4.57 6.96 12.70
C PRO A 25 -3.65 5.75 12.96
N THR A 26 -4.15 4.52 12.85
CA THR A 26 -3.31 3.31 12.97
C THR A 26 -2.19 3.23 11.93
N HIS A 27 -2.31 3.97 10.82
CA HIS A 27 -1.31 4.09 9.77
C HIS A 27 -0.38 5.31 9.94
N LEU A 28 -0.76 6.32 10.73
CA LEU A 28 -0.14 7.65 10.70
C LEU A 28 0.33 8.17 12.07
N ASP A 29 -0.21 7.67 13.17
CA ASP A 29 0.03 8.17 14.52
C ASP A 29 0.61 7.07 15.42
N LEU A 30 1.93 7.12 15.62
CA LEU A 30 2.63 6.14 16.44
C LEU A 30 2.28 6.28 17.93
N GLU A 31 1.98 7.49 18.40
CA GLU A 31 1.66 7.72 19.81
C GLU A 31 0.28 7.14 20.15
N LEU A 32 -0.71 7.33 19.28
CA LEU A 32 -1.99 6.65 19.43
C LEU A 32 -1.82 5.13 19.37
N VAL A 33 -1.04 4.60 18.43
CA VAL A 33 -0.80 3.16 18.33
C VAL A 33 -0.18 2.59 19.62
N LYS A 34 0.78 3.29 20.21
CA LYS A 34 1.36 2.94 21.52
C LYS A 34 0.31 2.94 22.63
N GLN A 35 -0.60 3.91 22.66
CA GLN A 35 -1.70 3.94 23.64
C GLN A 35 -2.66 2.76 23.48
N LEU A 36 -2.81 2.25 22.26
CA LEU A 36 -3.63 1.07 21.94
C LEU A 36 -2.86 -0.26 22.13
N GLY A 37 -1.62 -0.23 22.63
CA GLY A 37 -0.81 -1.42 22.90
C GLY A 37 -0.04 -1.97 21.68
N GLY A 38 -0.05 -1.26 20.56
CA GLY A 38 0.81 -1.55 19.41
C GLY A 38 2.18 -0.88 19.54
N ASN A 39 3.15 -1.34 18.76
CA ASN A 39 4.52 -0.79 18.81
C ASN A 39 4.94 -0.12 17.50
N GLU A 40 4.19 -0.30 16.42
CA GLU A 40 4.56 0.14 15.07
C GLU A 40 3.32 0.52 14.26
N LEU A 41 3.49 1.45 13.31
CA LEU A 41 2.44 1.82 12.37
C LEU A 41 2.12 0.66 11.45
N SER A 42 0.84 0.41 11.23
CA SER A 42 0.42 -0.58 10.23
C SER A 42 0.49 0.03 8.83
N ALA A 43 0.76 -0.79 7.82
CA ALA A 43 0.63 -0.40 6.42
C ALA A 43 -0.82 -0.51 5.94
N HIS A 44 -1.20 0.29 4.94
CA HIS A 44 -2.46 0.07 4.21
C HIS A 44 -2.35 -1.24 3.42
N SER A 45 -3.24 -2.20 3.65
CA SER A 45 -3.28 -3.44 2.87
C SER A 45 -3.42 -3.17 1.36
N MET A 46 -4.23 -2.18 1.00
CA MET A 46 -4.45 -1.78 -0.40
C MET A 46 -3.22 -1.18 -1.08
N TRP A 47 -2.18 -0.77 -0.34
CA TRP A 47 -0.90 -0.41 -0.94
C TRP A 47 -0.29 -1.61 -1.68
N LEU A 48 -0.38 -2.82 -1.13
CA LEU A 48 0.04 -4.05 -1.83
C LEU A 48 -0.79 -4.30 -3.09
N GLY A 49 -2.10 -4.05 -3.04
CA GLY A 49 -2.98 -4.14 -4.21
C GLY A 49 -2.54 -3.19 -5.34
N ALA A 50 -2.16 -1.96 -4.99
CA ALA A 50 -1.61 -0.99 -5.94
C ALA A 50 -0.28 -1.48 -6.56
N GLN A 51 0.57 -2.15 -5.79
CA GLN A 51 1.81 -2.75 -6.29
C GLN A 51 1.55 -3.89 -7.29
N ILE A 52 0.54 -4.73 -7.04
CA ILE A 52 0.13 -5.79 -7.97
C ILE A 52 -0.44 -5.19 -9.25
N SER A 53 -1.36 -4.24 -9.14
CA SER A 53 -1.90 -3.50 -10.29
C SER A 53 -0.78 -2.87 -11.13
N GLY A 54 0.20 -2.24 -10.48
CA GLY A 54 1.37 -1.67 -11.13
C GLY A 54 2.27 -2.72 -11.82
N LEU A 55 2.45 -3.90 -11.23
CA LEU A 55 3.20 -4.98 -11.87
C LEU A 55 2.50 -5.45 -13.16
N LEU A 56 1.19 -5.66 -13.08
CA LEU A 56 0.37 -6.13 -14.21
C LEU A 56 0.31 -5.09 -15.33
N GLY A 57 0.06 -3.82 -14.99
CA GLY A 57 -0.07 -2.73 -15.95
C GLY A 57 1.24 -2.29 -16.60
N ASN A 58 2.40 -2.56 -15.98
CA ASN A 58 3.69 -2.07 -16.49
C ASN A 58 4.65 -3.15 -16.99
N ARG A 59 4.58 -4.38 -16.46
CA ARG A 59 5.58 -5.41 -16.76
C ARG A 59 5.00 -6.65 -17.41
N LEU A 60 3.99 -7.27 -16.80
CA LEU A 60 3.44 -8.53 -17.30
C LEU A 60 1.99 -8.69 -16.86
N PRO A 61 1.01 -8.67 -17.79
CA PRO A 61 1.18 -8.65 -19.24
C PRO A 61 1.78 -7.35 -19.81
N GLY A 62 1.72 -6.24 -19.08
CA GLY A 62 2.31 -4.96 -19.47
C GLY A 62 1.27 -3.93 -19.93
N PRO A 63 1.70 -2.84 -20.59
CA PRO A 63 0.82 -1.74 -20.98
C PRO A 63 -0.42 -2.19 -21.75
N GLY A 64 -1.58 -1.62 -21.39
CA GLY A 64 -2.88 -2.02 -21.94
C GLY A 64 -3.60 -3.13 -21.16
N THR A 65 -2.94 -3.72 -20.14
CA THR A 65 -3.60 -4.65 -19.23
C THR A 65 -4.68 -3.96 -18.40
N VAL A 66 -5.89 -4.51 -18.38
CA VAL A 66 -6.96 -4.12 -17.45
C VAL A 66 -7.02 -5.15 -16.32
N TYR A 67 -6.77 -4.69 -15.09
CA TYR A 67 -6.91 -5.54 -13.91
C TYR A 67 -8.34 -5.47 -13.38
N ALA A 68 -9.13 -6.51 -13.69
CA ALA A 68 -10.58 -6.49 -13.50
C ALA A 68 -11.05 -6.75 -12.06
N GLY A 69 -10.27 -7.48 -11.26
CA GLY A 69 -10.64 -7.83 -9.89
C GLY A 69 -9.58 -8.65 -9.17
N GLN A 70 -9.69 -8.68 -7.84
CA GLN A 70 -8.89 -9.49 -6.93
C GLN A 70 -9.80 -9.94 -5.80
N ASP A 71 -9.93 -11.25 -5.64
CA ASP A 71 -10.69 -11.91 -4.56
C ASP A 71 -9.75 -12.49 -3.49
#